data_AF-A0A2G1NYN2-F1
#
_entry.id   AF-A0A2G1NYN2-F1
#
_cell.length_a   1.000
_cell.length_b   1.000
_cell.length_c   1.000
_cell.angle_alpha   90.00
_cell.angle_beta   90.00
_cell.angle_gamma   90.00
#
_symmetry.space_group_name_H-M   'P 1'
#
loop_
_entity.id
_entity.type
_entity.pdbx_description
1 polymer ?
#
loop_
_entity_poly.entity_id
_entity_poly.type
_entity_poly.pdbx_seq_one_letter_code
_entity_poly.pdbx_strand_id
1 'polypeptide(L)'
;MRKRCVICGGEQDTRIYEGYDICTECADLMEDIMGEYFLKVVSQSAKDSKGGYAMHLWDMKIHESDYIRIKQDIERHHRHIRESVMRELAGEDNESRRRYLTRLLANIEWLEENLDFYHHYFENHYLCPTCGGSLFRNYIVEENGDWFLIRCAGCDGIVKKYFLPAIHRFAHVKKRD
;
A
#
# COMPACT_ATOMS: atom_id res chain seq x y z
N MET A 1 22.99 -22.60 -3.77
CA MET A 1 22.25 -21.92 -4.86
C MET A 1 21.75 -20.61 -4.29
N ARG A 2 22.14 -19.45 -4.84
CA ARG A 2 21.57 -18.16 -4.38
C ARG A 2 20.09 -18.18 -4.74
N LYS A 3 19.22 -17.89 -3.77
CA LYS A 3 17.78 -17.74 -4.04
C LYS A 3 17.59 -16.58 -5.04
N ARG A 4 16.58 -16.68 -5.89
CA ARG A 4 16.22 -15.63 -6.86
C ARG A 4 14.91 -14.99 -6.43
N CYS A 5 14.72 -13.72 -6.78
CA CYS A 5 13.47 -13.01 -6.53
C CYS A 5 12.32 -13.71 -7.25
N VAL A 6 11.22 -13.98 -6.55
CA VAL A 6 10.03 -14.64 -7.12
C VAL A 6 9.28 -13.77 -8.13
N ILE A 7 9.46 -12.45 -8.07
CA ILE A 7 8.78 -11.48 -8.94
C ILE A 7 9.58 -11.23 -10.23
N CYS A 8 10.87 -10.89 -10.11
CA CYS A 8 11.68 -10.46 -11.26
C CYS A 8 12.78 -11.46 -11.67
N GLY A 9 12.96 -12.56 -10.92
CA GLY A 9 14.08 -13.48 -11.12
C GLY A 9 15.45 -12.88 -10.80
N GLY A 10 15.53 -11.68 -10.23
CA GLY A 10 16.78 -11.02 -9.83
C GLY A 10 17.54 -11.77 -8.72
N GLU A 11 18.71 -11.26 -8.35
CA GLU A 11 19.43 -11.75 -7.17
C GLU A 11 18.66 -11.37 -5.90
N GLN A 12 18.56 -12.32 -4.96
CA GLN A 12 17.98 -12.05 -3.66
C GLN A 12 19.00 -11.32 -2.78
N ASP A 13 18.69 -10.08 -2.44
CA ASP A 13 19.56 -9.15 -1.70
C ASP A 13 18.96 -8.71 -0.35
N THR A 14 17.65 -8.91 -0.14
CA THR A 14 16.97 -8.58 1.13
C THR A 14 16.10 -9.72 1.67
N ARG A 15 15.57 -9.47 2.87
CA ARG A 15 14.54 -10.28 3.56
C ARG A 15 13.35 -9.41 3.99
N ILE A 16 13.14 -8.28 3.31
CA ILE A 16 11.98 -7.42 3.55
C ILE A 16 10.76 -8.26 3.11
N TYR A 17 9.76 -8.40 3.98
CA TYR A 17 8.71 -9.44 3.93
C TYR A 17 9.22 -10.85 4.22
N GLU A 18 9.53 -11.10 5.51
CA GLU A 18 10.00 -12.41 5.95
C GLU A 18 9.00 -13.52 5.57
N GLY A 19 9.52 -14.56 4.91
CA GLY A 19 8.69 -15.63 4.32
C GLY A 19 8.48 -15.49 2.81
N TYR A 20 8.78 -14.32 2.23
CA TYR A 20 8.72 -14.09 0.79
C TYR A 20 10.14 -13.87 0.21
N ASP A 21 10.47 -14.58 -0.87
CA ASP A 21 11.76 -14.46 -1.56
C ASP A 21 11.70 -13.29 -2.57
N ILE A 22 11.52 -12.05 -2.07
CA ILE A 22 11.40 -10.80 -2.86
C ILE A 22 12.68 -9.95 -2.70
N CYS A 23 13.25 -9.43 -3.78
CA CYS A 23 14.45 -8.56 -3.73
C CYS A 23 14.10 -7.11 -3.32
N THR A 24 15.11 -6.31 -2.95
CA THR A 24 14.95 -4.90 -2.51
C THR A 24 14.12 -4.10 -3.49
N GLU A 25 14.47 -4.19 -4.78
CA GLU A 25 13.82 -3.36 -5.78
C GLU A 25 12.34 -3.71 -5.95
N CYS A 26 12.00 -5.01 -5.95
CA CYS A 26 10.61 -5.42 -5.97
C CYS A 26 9.90 -5.06 -4.66
N ALA A 27 10.58 -5.14 -3.51
CA ALA A 27 10.01 -4.74 -2.23
C ALA A 27 9.69 -3.23 -2.19
N ASP A 28 10.56 -2.38 -2.74
CA ASP A 28 10.33 -0.93 -2.84
C ASP A 28 9.10 -0.63 -3.74
N LEU A 29 9.02 -1.27 -4.91
CA LEU A 29 7.86 -1.14 -5.80
C LEU A 29 6.57 -1.68 -5.17
N MET A 30 6.68 -2.76 -4.39
CA MET A 30 5.59 -3.31 -3.59
C MET A 30 5.09 -2.27 -2.58
N GLU A 31 6.00 -1.59 -1.89
CA GLU A 31 5.66 -0.55 -0.92
C GLU A 31 4.95 0.64 -1.55
N ASP A 32 5.28 0.98 -2.80
CA ASP A 32 4.61 2.04 -3.56
C ASP A 32 3.16 1.65 -3.91
N ILE A 33 2.94 0.42 -4.40
CA ILE A 33 1.60 -0.12 -4.71
C ILE A 33 0.75 -0.25 -3.44
N MET A 34 1.33 -0.86 -2.41
CA MET A 34 0.65 -1.16 -1.16
C MET A 34 0.43 0.08 -0.29
N GLY A 35 1.32 1.08 -0.37
CA GLY A 35 1.13 2.38 0.28
C GLY A 35 -0.07 3.14 -0.27
N GLU A 36 -0.27 3.09 -1.59
CA GLU A 36 -1.47 3.63 -2.22
C GLU A 36 -2.73 2.91 -1.74
N TYR A 37 -2.73 1.57 -1.79
CA TYR A 37 -3.86 0.79 -1.32
C TYR A 37 -4.15 1.03 0.17
N PHE A 38 -3.11 1.13 0.98
CA PHE A 38 -3.21 1.48 2.40
C PHE A 38 -4.00 2.76 2.59
N LEU A 39 -3.63 3.85 1.91
CA LEU A 39 -4.39 5.12 1.97
C LEU A 39 -5.84 4.96 1.56
N LYS A 40 -6.10 4.22 0.48
CA LYS A 40 -7.47 3.95 0.04
C LYS A 40 -8.28 3.29 1.16
N VAL A 41 -7.76 2.25 1.82
CA VAL A 41 -8.48 1.54 2.88
C VAL A 41 -8.65 2.41 4.13
N VAL A 42 -7.60 3.11 4.59
CA VAL A 42 -7.71 3.95 5.79
C VAL A 42 -8.59 5.19 5.58
N SER A 43 -8.60 5.76 4.37
CA SER A 43 -9.44 6.93 4.04
C SER A 43 -10.92 6.63 3.89
N GLN A 44 -11.27 5.41 3.46
CA GLN A 44 -12.65 4.94 3.49
C GLN A 44 -13.14 4.78 4.93
N SER A 45 -12.29 4.23 5.80
CA SER A 45 -12.61 3.97 7.21
C SER A 45 -12.93 5.25 8.01
N ALA A 46 -12.18 6.33 7.78
CA ALA A 46 -12.41 7.62 8.44
C ALA A 46 -13.77 8.28 8.08
N LYS A 47 -14.39 7.91 6.95
CA LYS A 47 -15.71 8.44 6.55
C LYS A 47 -16.86 7.73 7.28
N ASP A 48 -16.65 6.49 7.70
CA ASP A 48 -17.67 5.65 8.34
C ASP A 48 -17.81 5.92 9.84
N SER A 49 -16.84 6.58 10.49
CA SER A 49 -16.79 6.78 11.95
C SER A 49 -17.68 7.92 12.45
N LYS A 50 -18.94 7.99 12.02
CA LYS A 50 -19.96 8.86 12.65
C LYS A 50 -20.44 8.23 13.97
N GLY A 51 -19.84 8.62 15.10
CA GLY A 51 -20.50 8.53 16.42
C GLY A 51 -19.65 7.91 17.54
N GLY A 52 -19.25 8.75 18.51
CA GLY A 52 -18.40 8.40 19.65
C GLY A 52 -19.00 7.45 20.70
N TYR A 53 -20.21 6.91 20.51
CA TYR A 53 -20.86 5.98 21.46
C TYR A 53 -20.51 4.51 21.18
N ALA A 54 -19.98 4.21 20.00
CA ALA A 54 -19.59 2.86 19.59
C ALA A 54 -18.25 2.39 20.20
N MET A 55 -17.59 3.22 21.01
CA MET A 55 -16.16 3.08 21.31
C MET A 55 -15.79 1.90 22.22
N HIS A 56 -16.73 1.37 23.03
CA HIS A 56 -16.45 0.33 24.03
C HIS A 56 -16.80 -1.10 23.64
N LEU A 57 -17.60 -1.31 22.58
CA LEU A 57 -17.98 -2.66 22.10
C LEU A 57 -17.12 -3.13 20.92
N TRP A 58 -16.13 -2.33 20.51
CA TRP A 58 -15.47 -2.44 19.21
C TRP A 58 -14.13 -3.18 19.23
N ASP A 59 -13.40 -3.27 20.34
CA ASP A 59 -12.02 -3.82 20.35
C ASP A 59 -11.90 -5.24 19.77
N MET A 60 -12.88 -6.12 19.97
CA MET A 60 -12.87 -7.45 19.34
C MET A 60 -13.48 -7.50 17.93
N LYS A 61 -14.35 -6.54 17.56
CA LYS A 61 -14.98 -6.45 16.22
C LYS A 61 -14.12 -5.70 15.20
N ILE A 62 -13.17 -4.88 15.66
CA ILE A 62 -12.25 -4.09 14.82
C ILE A 62 -11.47 -4.99 13.86
N HIS A 63 -10.93 -6.11 14.35
CA HIS A 63 -10.13 -7.02 13.53
C HIS A 63 -10.93 -7.62 12.36
N GLU A 64 -12.19 -8.02 12.58
CA GLU A 64 -13.02 -8.61 11.52
C GLU A 64 -13.50 -7.54 10.51
N SER A 65 -13.91 -6.36 10.98
CA SER A 65 -14.33 -5.28 10.08
C SER A 65 -13.18 -4.72 9.25
N ASP A 66 -11.99 -4.60 9.83
CA ASP A 66 -10.80 -4.12 9.13
C ASP A 66 -10.32 -5.17 8.12
N TYR A 67 -10.39 -6.45 8.46
CA TYR A 67 -10.11 -7.55 7.53
C TYR A 67 -11.04 -7.55 6.31
N ILE A 68 -12.34 -7.34 6.53
CA ILE A 68 -13.32 -7.19 5.43
C ILE A 68 -12.98 -5.99 4.56
N ARG A 69 -12.60 -4.85 5.16
CA ARG A 69 -12.21 -3.62 4.43
C ARG A 69 -10.93 -3.79 3.63
N ILE A 70 -9.93 -4.48 4.17
CA ILE A 70 -8.68 -4.83 3.46
C ILE A 70 -8.97 -5.72 2.25
N LYS A 71 -10.02 -6.54 2.27
CA LYS A 71 -10.43 -7.33 1.09
C LYS A 71 -11.27 -6.55 0.09
N GLN A 72 -11.91 -5.47 0.53
CA GLN A 72 -12.80 -4.70 -0.32
C GLN A 72 -12.00 -4.00 -1.42
N ASP A 73 -12.47 -4.14 -2.65
CA ASP A 73 -11.94 -3.48 -3.83
C ASP A 73 -10.46 -3.78 -4.18
N ILE A 74 -9.85 -4.88 -3.70
CA ILE A 74 -8.49 -5.30 -4.13
C ILE A 74 -8.46 -5.48 -5.66
N GLU A 75 -9.38 -6.27 -6.22
CA GLU A 75 -9.43 -6.49 -7.67
C GLU A 75 -9.63 -5.19 -8.47
N ARG A 76 -10.44 -4.26 -7.94
CA ARG A 76 -10.66 -2.95 -8.57
C ARG A 76 -9.38 -2.11 -8.51
N HIS A 77 -8.64 -2.19 -7.40
CA HIS A 77 -7.35 -1.53 -7.21
C HIS A 77 -6.31 -2.05 -8.21
N HIS A 78 -6.14 -3.36 -8.29
CA HIS A 78 -5.24 -4.00 -9.27
C HIS A 78 -5.56 -3.57 -10.70
N ARG A 79 -6.82 -3.71 -11.13
CA ARG A 79 -7.23 -3.30 -12.48
C ARG A 79 -6.87 -1.84 -12.76
N HIS A 80 -7.14 -0.94 -11.82
CA HIS A 80 -6.86 0.47 -12.02
C HIS A 80 -5.37 0.77 -12.17
N ILE A 81 -4.53 0.27 -11.25
CA ILE A 81 -3.09 0.53 -11.32
C ILE A 81 -2.50 -0.15 -12.55
N ARG A 82 -2.90 -1.39 -12.86
CA ARG A 82 -2.46 -2.11 -14.06
C ARG A 82 -2.77 -1.33 -15.33
N GLU A 83 -4.02 -0.90 -15.50
CA GLU A 83 -4.42 -0.10 -16.66
C GLU A 83 -3.63 1.21 -16.75
N SER A 84 -3.37 1.86 -15.61
CA SER A 84 -2.55 3.08 -15.58
C SER A 84 -1.13 2.83 -16.05
N VAL A 85 -0.48 1.80 -15.50
CA VAL A 85 0.90 1.41 -15.84
C VAL A 85 0.99 0.98 -17.31
N MET A 86 0.05 0.19 -17.80
CA MET A 86 0.02 -0.24 -19.20
C MET A 86 -0.15 0.93 -20.18
N ARG A 87 -1.01 1.90 -19.83
CA ARG A 87 -1.18 3.12 -20.65
C ARG A 87 0.10 3.94 -20.73
N GLU A 88 0.77 4.17 -19.59
CA GLU A 88 2.04 4.90 -19.55
C GLU A 88 3.13 4.14 -20.31
N LEU A 89 3.22 2.82 -20.13
CA LEU A 89 4.23 1.98 -20.78
C LEU A 89 4.11 1.99 -22.30
N ALA A 90 2.89 2.06 -22.84
CA ALA A 90 2.63 2.05 -24.28
C ALA A 90 3.19 3.29 -25.02
N GLY A 91 3.38 4.41 -24.30
CA GLY A 91 3.93 5.65 -24.85
C GLY A 91 5.32 6.01 -24.33
N GLU A 92 5.97 5.13 -23.58
CA GLU A 92 7.22 5.45 -22.89
C GLU A 92 8.45 5.18 -23.76
N ASP A 93 9.19 6.24 -24.10
CA ASP A 93 10.41 6.18 -24.90
C ASP A 93 11.71 6.20 -24.07
N ASN A 94 11.65 6.63 -22.81
CA ASN A 94 12.81 6.60 -21.92
C ASN A 94 13.04 5.17 -21.40
N GLU A 95 14.19 4.58 -21.74
CA GLU A 95 14.53 3.21 -21.36
C GLU A 95 14.50 2.97 -19.85
N SER A 96 14.98 3.92 -19.06
CA SER A 96 14.99 3.80 -17.60
C SER A 96 13.57 3.78 -17.03
N ARG A 97 12.68 4.64 -17.53
CA ARG A 97 11.29 4.69 -17.12
C ARG A 97 10.49 3.49 -17.62
N ARG A 98 10.76 3.03 -18.84
CA ARG A 98 10.19 1.78 -19.39
C ARG A 98 10.56 0.57 -18.53
N ARG A 99 11.83 0.47 -18.10
CA ARG A 99 12.30 -0.58 -17.18
C ARG A 99 11.55 -0.52 -15.84
N TYR A 100 11.40 0.68 -15.26
CA TYR A 100 10.62 0.89 -14.05
C TYR A 100 9.17 0.41 -14.21
N LEU A 101 8.46 0.87 -15.24
CA LEU A 101 7.05 0.51 -15.49
C LEU A 101 6.87 -0.99 -15.75
N THR A 102 7.82 -1.62 -16.44
CA THR A 102 7.81 -3.08 -16.68
C THR A 102 7.97 -3.85 -15.37
N ARG A 103 8.90 -3.42 -14.50
CA ARG A 103 9.09 -4.04 -13.19
C ARG A 103 7.90 -3.84 -12.27
N LEU A 104 7.30 -2.66 -12.33
CA LEU A 104 6.10 -2.34 -11.59
C LEU A 104 4.91 -3.21 -12.03
N LEU A 105 4.74 -3.42 -13.33
CA LEU A 105 3.74 -4.33 -13.88
C LEU A 105 3.92 -5.77 -13.35
N ALA A 106 5.16 -6.27 -13.31
CA ALA A 106 5.45 -7.59 -12.75
C ALA A 106 5.08 -7.70 -11.25
N ASN A 107 5.25 -6.63 -10.46
CA ASN A 107 4.81 -6.62 -9.07
C ASN A 107 3.28 -6.66 -8.96
N ILE A 108 2.56 -5.93 -9.82
CA ILE A 108 1.08 -5.94 -9.86
C ILE A 108 0.57 -7.34 -10.22
N GLU A 109 1.17 -7.98 -11.23
CA GLU A 109 0.82 -9.34 -11.65
C GLU A 109 1.05 -10.34 -10.53
N TRP A 110 2.18 -10.23 -9.82
CA TRP A 110 2.44 -11.09 -8.66
C TRP A 110 1.42 -10.85 -7.54
N LEU A 111 1.06 -9.60 -7.24
CA LEU A 111 0.04 -9.27 -6.23
C LEU A 111 -1.35 -9.83 -6.59
N GLU A 112 -1.74 -9.81 -7.86
CA GLU A 112 -2.98 -10.43 -8.34
C GLU A 112 -3.04 -11.94 -8.08
N GLU A 113 -1.91 -12.63 -8.21
CA GLU A 113 -1.78 -14.05 -7.95
C GLU A 113 -1.63 -14.40 -6.45
N ASN A 114 -1.23 -13.43 -5.62
CA ASN A 114 -0.89 -13.61 -4.21
C ASN A 114 -1.69 -12.65 -3.31
N LEU A 115 -3.02 -12.71 -3.38
CA LEU A 115 -3.93 -11.82 -2.65
C LEU A 115 -3.78 -11.90 -1.12
N ASP A 116 -3.29 -13.03 -0.60
CA ASP A 116 -2.98 -13.21 0.82
C ASP A 116 -1.85 -12.28 1.30
N PHE A 117 -0.99 -11.81 0.39
CA PHE A 117 0.03 -10.81 0.69
C PHE A 117 -0.58 -9.51 1.23
N TYR A 118 -1.78 -9.13 0.79
CA TYR A 118 -2.48 -7.96 1.36
C TYR A 118 -2.70 -8.14 2.87
N HIS A 119 -3.08 -9.33 3.31
CA HIS A 119 -3.24 -9.60 4.74
C HIS A 119 -1.92 -9.54 5.48
N HIS A 120 -0.90 -10.25 4.98
CA HIS A 120 0.44 -10.20 5.54
C HIS A 120 0.96 -8.77 5.66
N TYR A 121 0.71 -7.96 4.64
CA TYR A 121 1.10 -6.57 4.59
C TYR A 121 0.39 -5.75 5.68
N PHE A 122 -0.94 -5.83 5.76
CA PHE A 122 -1.67 -5.05 6.76
C PHE A 122 -1.42 -5.54 8.18
N GLU A 123 -1.28 -6.84 8.43
CA GLU A 123 -0.99 -7.40 9.77
C GLU A 123 0.22 -6.73 10.42
N ASN A 124 1.23 -6.39 9.62
CA ASN A 124 2.47 -5.77 10.10
C ASN A 124 2.43 -4.24 10.11
N HIS A 125 1.45 -3.60 9.47
CA HIS A 125 1.46 -2.16 9.18
C HIS A 125 0.20 -1.39 9.59
N TYR A 126 -0.83 -2.04 10.14
CA TYR A 126 -2.10 -1.37 10.49
C TYR A 126 -2.12 -0.67 11.86
N LEU A 127 -1.11 -0.92 12.70
CA LEU A 127 -0.93 -0.30 14.01
C LEU A 127 0.23 0.69 13.98
N CYS A 128 0.11 1.79 14.73
CA CYS A 128 1.23 2.69 14.93
C CYS A 128 2.35 1.96 15.68
N PRO A 129 3.59 1.95 15.16
CA PRO A 129 4.71 1.28 15.83
C PRO A 129 5.11 1.97 17.15
N THR A 130 4.73 3.23 17.35
CA THR A 130 5.08 4.01 18.55
C THR A 130 4.10 3.79 19.71
N CYS A 131 2.79 3.78 19.44
CA CYS A 131 1.77 3.75 20.48
C CYS A 131 0.76 2.61 20.37
N GLY A 132 0.84 1.77 19.33
CA GLY A 132 -0.10 0.68 19.08
C GLY A 132 -1.49 1.13 18.63
N GLY A 133 -1.69 2.43 18.35
CA GLY A 133 -2.99 2.95 17.90
C GLY A 133 -3.36 2.48 16.49
N SER A 134 -4.65 2.17 16.27
CA SER A 134 -5.16 1.77 14.94
C SER A 134 -5.13 2.93 13.95
N LEU A 135 -4.51 2.68 12.79
CA LEU A 135 -4.35 3.66 11.72
C LEU A 135 -5.60 3.82 10.85
N PHE A 136 -6.57 2.92 10.95
CA PHE A 136 -7.88 3.05 10.30
C PHE A 136 -8.75 4.17 10.89
N ARG A 137 -8.38 4.69 12.07
CA ARG A 137 -9.14 5.72 12.78
C ARG A 137 -8.39 7.05 12.87
N ASN A 138 -7.10 7.00 13.15
CA ASN A 138 -6.32 8.15 13.61
C ASN A 138 -4.98 8.25 12.88
N TYR A 139 -5.01 8.74 11.64
CA TYR A 139 -3.81 9.00 10.84
C TYR A 139 -3.81 10.40 10.24
N ILE A 140 -2.62 10.95 10.02
CA ILE A 140 -2.35 12.20 9.32
C ILE A 140 -1.56 11.85 8.07
N VAL A 141 -1.93 12.44 6.93
CA VAL A 141 -1.17 12.33 5.68
C VAL A 141 -0.56 13.68 5.37
N GLU A 142 0.74 13.69 5.14
CA GLU A 142 1.48 14.83 4.62
C GLU A 142 1.99 14.48 3.21
N GLU A 143 1.75 15.39 2.27
CA GLU A 143 2.18 15.25 0.87
C GLU A 143 3.35 16.19 0.60
N ASN A 144 4.43 15.66 0.02
CA ASN A 144 5.58 16.46 -0.41
C ASN A 144 6.03 16.03 -1.82
N GLY A 145 5.43 16.64 -2.83
CA GLY A 145 5.64 16.27 -4.23
C GLY A 145 5.05 14.89 -4.52
N ASP A 146 5.91 13.93 -4.82
CA ASP A 146 5.55 12.51 -5.02
C ASP A 146 5.80 11.65 -3.77
N TRP A 147 6.19 12.26 -2.65
CA TRP A 147 6.35 11.55 -1.38
C TRP A 147 5.13 11.72 -0.49
N PHE A 148 4.70 10.62 0.11
CA PHE A 148 3.62 10.58 1.09
C PHE A 148 4.19 10.14 2.43
N LEU A 149 3.83 10.86 3.49
CA LEU A 149 4.18 10.55 4.87
C LEU A 149 2.89 10.31 5.65
N ILE A 150 2.77 9.13 6.24
CA ILE A 150 1.67 8.76 7.13
C ILE A 150 2.19 8.85 8.57
N ARG A 151 1.49 9.60 9.40
CA ARG A 151 1.79 9.79 10.82
C ARG A 151 0.59 9.37 11.67
N CYS A 152 0.85 8.90 12.88
CA CYS A 152 -0.22 8.55 13.81
C CYS A 152 -0.79 9.83 14.44
N ALA A 153 -2.11 10.04 14.34
CA ALA A 153 -2.73 11.24 14.91
C ALA A 153 -2.73 11.25 16.46
N GLY A 154 -2.52 10.10 17.11
CA GLY A 154 -2.49 9.98 18.57
C GLY A 154 -1.15 10.34 19.22
N CYS A 155 -0.03 10.12 18.54
CA CYS A 155 1.32 10.34 19.09
C CYS A 155 2.31 11.03 18.14
N ASP A 156 1.84 11.45 16.96
CA ASP A 156 2.64 12.10 15.89
C ASP A 156 3.83 11.27 15.36
N GLY A 157 3.87 9.98 15.72
CA GLY A 157 4.89 9.04 15.28
C GLY A 157 4.79 8.79 13.77
N ILE A 158 5.94 8.74 13.10
CA ILE A 158 6.01 8.36 11.68
C ILE A 158 5.65 6.89 11.59
N VAL A 159 4.62 6.61 10.81
CA VAL A 159 4.16 5.25 10.53
C VAL A 159 4.80 4.76 9.25
N LYS A 160 4.69 5.56 8.18
CA LYS A 160 5.12 5.13 6.86
C LYS A 160 5.52 6.30 5.99
N LYS A 161 6.52 6.07 5.15
CA LYS A 161 6.92 6.97 4.07
C LYS A 161 7.05 6.15 2.80
N TYR A 162 6.41 6.55 1.72
CA TYR A 162 6.54 5.87 0.43
C TYR A 162 6.46 6.86 -0.72
N PHE A 163 6.95 6.42 -1.86
CA PHE A 163 6.94 7.17 -3.09
C PHE A 163 5.67 6.81 -3.86
N LEU A 164 4.93 7.80 -4.32
CA LEU A 164 3.72 7.61 -5.09
C LEU A 164 3.80 8.51 -6.32
N PRO A 165 4.46 8.02 -7.41
CA PRO A 165 4.50 8.79 -8.64
C PRO A 165 3.07 9.01 -9.13
N ALA A 166 2.82 10.14 -9.80
CA ALA A 166 1.49 10.57 -10.25
C ALA A 166 0.66 9.47 -10.94
N ILE A 167 1.32 8.50 -11.58
CA ILE A 167 0.76 7.33 -12.27
C ILE A 167 -0.10 6.45 -11.35
N HIS A 168 0.18 6.44 -10.05
CA HIS A 168 -0.49 5.60 -9.05
C HIS A 168 -1.62 6.32 -8.31
N ARG A 169 -1.77 7.64 -8.46
CA ARG A 169 -2.72 8.39 -7.66
C ARG A 169 -4.16 8.01 -8.06
N PHE A 170 -4.85 7.22 -7.23
CA PHE A 170 -6.30 7.17 -7.31
C PHE A 170 -6.84 8.60 -7.10
N ALA A 171 -7.93 8.93 -7.80
CA ALA A 171 -8.61 10.23 -7.74
C ALA A 171 -9.20 10.61 -6.35
N HIS A 172 -8.79 9.92 -5.28
CA HIS A 172 -9.22 10.14 -3.90
C HIS A 172 -8.52 11.33 -3.23
N VAL A 173 -7.39 11.80 -3.76
CA VAL A 173 -6.84 13.11 -3.39
C VAL A 173 -7.49 14.19 -4.26
N LYS A 174 -8.81 14.37 -4.11
CA LYS A 174 -9.38 15.67 -4.46
C LYS A 174 -8.82 16.66 -3.45
N LYS A 175 -8.00 17.60 -3.93
CA LYS A 175 -7.68 18.83 -3.21
C LYS A 175 -8.96 19.31 -2.52
N ARG A 176 -8.95 19.38 -1.19
CA ARG A 176 -9.81 20.33 -0.52
C ARG A 176 -9.19 21.69 -0.82
N ASP A 177 -9.84 22.42 -1.70
CA ASP A 177 -9.65 23.87 -1.83
C ASP A 177 -9.98 24.55 -0.49
#